data_AF-A0A6N2TQR5-F1
#
_entry.id   AF-A0A6N2TQR5-F1
#
_cell.length_a   1.000
_cell.length_b   1.000
_cell.length_c   1.000
_cell.angle_alpha   90.00
_cell.angle_beta   90.00
_cell.angle_gamma   90.00
#
_symmetry.space_group_name_H-M   'P 1'
#
loop_
_entity.id
_entity.type
_entity.pdbx_description
1 polymer ?
#
loop_
_entity_poly.entity_id
_entity_poly.type
_entity_poly.pdbx_seq_one_letter_code
_entity_poly.pdbx_strand_id
1 'polypeptide(L)'
;MEYKFQVQLGYHDIYPNAAIPSINDLLCQLSRKRFIDMFTDFRENYINIDIREVIDKICSKGDWPYGRQLKKEVQQYIDKQCSLHPEIEKGRNILICDVTLLELLRQEFAVQPSATPPSEQKSLELFCQAILLINDKIFDLSNVNDEELQELLKEHDDQWMEQILLANNFSFYSFTGVQAKLLALSELVKYMELCQFCRENADYSNYMQQFLTTHNIASTHWYGYKNLAIYNAYNKHRDVPLKLTDDYAPDYKMNINEIISLKDNQDYIAFRDRPLLECMPNHYLLINYIFLIQKIYSSVVFQLMKASGLKPQQFFGDYDKRFSEEFLFYHFMQCIFGNINNAVCITGKQMEEQHLIKGEPDYYVRIKNSIFVFEHKDVRIKADLRMAREYKSIRNTLFSKFVKVRQSNGKESKLGVSQLADNVQRILQKEFPFDKDYNSNRVTIYPILVIADSQFNQHGINSLLAREFRDITNNFGKYVSELTVIDMNTLILFSEKLSNGKIRFADSINQYHNYLRHYKSLIRKNGINGLFDRFISYADFMLQLYPKYKLRKLLNEFRAEFLPNNALKRK
;
A
#
# COMPACT_ATOMS: atom_id res chain seq x y z
N MET A 1 4.94 16.12 5.56
CA MET A 1 5.48 15.64 4.26
C MET A 1 4.98 16.65 3.25
N GLU A 2 5.84 17.31 2.47
CA GLU A 2 5.38 18.30 1.50
C GLU A 2 5.01 17.57 0.21
N TYR A 3 3.71 17.38 -0.05
CA TYR A 3 3.25 16.81 -1.32
C TYR A 3 3.61 17.77 -2.45
N LYS A 4 4.34 17.30 -3.46
CA LYS A 4 4.68 18.09 -4.65
C LYS A 4 3.98 17.47 -5.85
N PHE A 5 3.13 18.24 -6.51
CA PHE A 5 2.52 17.82 -7.77
C PHE A 5 3.62 17.61 -8.82
N GLN A 6 3.62 16.45 -9.47
CA GLN A 6 4.56 16.07 -10.52
C GLN A 6 3.75 15.65 -11.75
N VAL A 7 4.19 16.08 -12.92
CA VAL A 7 3.65 15.72 -14.23
C VAL A 7 4.57 14.68 -14.84
N GLN A 8 4.10 13.45 -15.00
CA GLN A 8 4.84 12.39 -15.68
C GLN A 8 4.66 12.57 -17.18
N LEU A 9 5.75 12.85 -17.89
CA LEU A 9 5.68 13.11 -19.33
C LEU A 9 5.56 11.80 -20.11
N GLY A 10 4.54 11.75 -20.96
CA GLY A 10 4.24 10.67 -21.87
C GLY A 10 4.84 10.86 -23.27
N TYR A 11 4.73 9.85 -24.14
CA TYR A 11 5.19 9.97 -25.53
C TYR A 11 4.28 10.90 -26.32
N HIS A 12 2.96 10.88 -26.07
CA HIS A 12 2.01 11.78 -26.72
C HIS A 12 2.20 13.25 -26.34
N ASP A 13 2.65 13.52 -25.12
CA ASP A 13 2.99 14.87 -24.67
C ASP A 13 4.10 15.49 -25.52
N ILE A 14 5.13 14.69 -25.82
CA ILE A 14 6.34 15.13 -26.50
C ILE A 14 6.20 15.04 -28.02
N TYR A 15 5.45 14.05 -28.53
CA TYR A 15 5.29 13.78 -29.96
C TYR A 15 3.80 13.63 -30.35
N PRO A 16 2.97 14.68 -30.20
CA PRO A 16 1.51 14.59 -30.31
C PRO A 16 0.98 14.15 -31.69
N ASN A 17 1.77 14.34 -32.75
CA ASN A 17 1.40 13.98 -34.13
C ASN A 17 2.21 12.79 -34.69
N ALA A 18 3.06 12.15 -33.87
CA ALA A 18 3.86 11.03 -34.32
C ALA A 18 3.07 9.72 -34.23
N ALA A 19 3.39 8.77 -35.11
CA ALA A 19 2.94 7.40 -34.93
C ALA A 19 3.50 6.84 -33.61
N ILE A 20 2.66 6.19 -32.83
CA ILE A 20 3.02 5.61 -31.53
C ILE A 20 3.80 4.31 -31.79
N PRO A 21 5.09 4.23 -31.43
CA PRO A 21 5.84 2.98 -31.54
C PRO A 21 5.36 1.94 -30.51
N SER A 22 5.58 0.67 -30.83
CA SER A 22 5.33 -0.44 -29.91
C SER A 22 6.45 -0.54 -28.86
N ILE A 23 6.10 -0.55 -27.57
CA ILE A 23 7.07 -0.77 -26.47
C ILE A 23 7.88 -2.04 -26.71
N ASN A 24 7.22 -3.12 -27.15
CA ASN A 24 7.88 -4.39 -27.40
C ASN A 24 8.92 -4.30 -28.52
N ASP A 25 8.61 -3.53 -29.57
CA ASP A 25 9.50 -3.37 -30.74
C ASP A 25 10.74 -2.56 -30.37
N LEU A 26 10.64 -1.65 -29.40
CA LEU A 26 11.78 -0.91 -28.87
C LEU A 26 12.65 -1.80 -27.96
N LEU A 27 12.03 -2.49 -27.00
CA LEU A 27 12.74 -3.26 -25.99
C LEU A 27 13.41 -4.52 -26.56
N CYS A 28 12.80 -5.18 -27.54
CA CYS A 28 13.39 -6.38 -28.15
C CYS A 28 14.72 -6.11 -28.89
N GLN A 29 15.01 -4.85 -29.22
CA GLN A 29 16.30 -4.44 -29.81
C GLN A 29 17.42 -4.32 -28.76
N LEU A 30 17.09 -4.28 -27.47
CA LEU A 30 18.06 -4.20 -26.39
C LEU A 30 18.53 -5.61 -25.98
N SER A 31 19.82 -5.74 -25.68
CA SER A 31 20.30 -6.90 -24.92
C SER A 31 19.89 -6.75 -23.46
N ARG A 32 19.55 -7.85 -22.80
CA ARG A 32 19.15 -7.85 -21.39
C ARG A 32 20.19 -7.21 -20.46
N LYS A 33 21.48 -7.46 -20.69
CA LYS A 33 22.57 -6.83 -19.93
C LYS A 33 22.53 -5.31 -20.07
N ARG A 34 22.50 -4.79 -21.30
CA ARG A 34 22.46 -3.33 -21.54
C ARG A 34 21.21 -2.68 -20.97
N PHE A 35 20.05 -3.35 -21.04
CA PHE A 35 18.85 -2.87 -20.37
C PHE A 35 19.06 -2.75 -18.85
N ILE A 36 19.57 -3.80 -18.19
CA ILE A 36 19.77 -3.81 -16.74
C ILE A 36 20.81 -2.77 -16.29
N ASP A 37 21.85 -2.55 -17.08
CA ASP A 37 22.85 -1.50 -16.82
C ASP A 37 22.19 -0.10 -16.85
N MET A 38 21.38 0.21 -17.88
CA MET A 38 20.62 1.47 -17.96
C MET A 38 19.56 1.59 -16.88
N PHE A 39 18.82 0.51 -16.59
CA PHE A 39 17.83 0.45 -15.52
C PHE A 39 18.46 0.80 -14.16
N THR A 40 19.65 0.27 -13.88
CA THR A 40 20.39 0.51 -12.64
C THR A 40 20.88 1.97 -12.58
N ASP A 41 21.48 2.49 -13.65
CA ASP A 41 21.92 3.90 -13.72
C ASP A 41 20.76 4.87 -13.52
N PHE A 42 19.63 4.65 -14.21
CA PHE A 42 18.47 5.52 -14.11
C PHE A 42 17.81 5.49 -12.74
N ARG A 43 17.76 4.30 -12.15
CA ARG A 43 17.23 4.11 -10.80
C ARG A 43 18.06 4.84 -9.75
N GLU A 44 19.38 4.79 -9.85
CA GLU A 44 20.28 5.43 -8.90
C GLU A 44 20.32 6.97 -9.08
N ASN A 45 20.28 7.44 -10.33
CA ASN A 45 20.67 8.83 -10.64
C ASN A 45 19.53 9.75 -11.10
N TYR A 46 18.39 9.25 -11.57
CA TYR A 46 17.40 10.07 -12.30
C TYR A 46 15.93 9.95 -11.84
N ILE A 47 15.61 9.13 -10.82
CA ILE A 47 14.24 9.00 -10.30
C ILE A 47 13.72 10.34 -9.79
N ASN A 48 12.52 10.73 -10.23
CA ASN A 48 11.80 11.92 -9.78
C ASN A 48 12.59 13.23 -9.98
N ILE A 49 13.54 13.24 -10.92
CA ILE A 49 14.27 14.42 -11.36
C ILE A 49 13.56 15.03 -12.58
N ASP A 50 13.60 16.36 -12.69
CA ASP A 50 13.07 17.07 -13.86
C ASP A 50 13.77 16.58 -15.13
N ILE A 51 12.99 16.24 -16.16
CA ILE A 51 13.48 15.64 -17.40
C ILE A 51 14.59 16.48 -18.06
N ARG A 52 14.58 17.81 -17.91
CA ARG A 52 15.60 18.69 -18.49
C ARG A 52 16.95 18.46 -17.83
N GLU A 53 16.96 18.29 -16.50
CA GLU A 53 18.17 17.98 -15.74
C GLU A 53 18.68 16.58 -16.06
N VAL A 54 17.79 15.59 -16.25
CA VAL A 54 18.17 14.25 -16.70
C VAL A 54 18.86 14.31 -18.06
N ILE A 55 18.27 15.00 -19.03
CA ILE A 55 18.86 15.15 -20.37
C ILE A 55 20.20 15.86 -20.30
N ASP A 56 20.32 16.93 -19.51
CA ASP A 56 21.56 17.70 -19.39
C ASP A 56 22.69 16.88 -18.75
N LYS A 57 22.39 16.11 -17.70
CA LYS A 57 23.35 15.19 -17.07
C LYS A 57 23.84 14.13 -18.06
N ILE A 58 22.95 13.54 -18.85
CA ILE A 58 23.32 12.53 -19.86
C ILE A 58 24.16 13.17 -20.98
N CYS A 59 23.71 14.28 -21.56
CA CYS A 59 24.43 14.99 -22.62
C CYS A 59 25.82 15.49 -22.17
N SER A 60 26.02 15.74 -20.86
CA SER A 60 27.33 16.12 -20.34
C SER A 60 28.38 14.99 -20.39
N LYS A 61 27.94 13.73 -20.46
CA LYS A 61 28.81 12.54 -20.50
C LYS A 61 29.28 12.19 -21.91
N GLY A 62 28.66 12.74 -22.96
CA GLY A 62 29.01 12.45 -24.35
C GLY A 62 27.99 12.98 -25.36
N ASP A 63 28.30 12.83 -26.64
CA ASP A 63 27.37 13.25 -27.70
C ASP A 63 26.09 12.40 -27.67
N TRP A 64 24.92 13.03 -27.58
CA TRP A 64 23.63 12.36 -27.64
C TRP A 64 22.64 13.18 -28.49
N PRO A 65 22.63 12.98 -29.83
CA PRO A 65 21.79 13.75 -30.75
C PRO A 65 20.29 13.70 -30.40
N TYR A 66 19.79 12.51 -30.05
CA TYR A 66 18.41 12.33 -29.61
C TYR A 66 18.09 13.12 -28.34
N GLY A 67 19.02 13.20 -27.38
CA GLY A 67 18.85 14.03 -26.17
C GLY A 67 18.63 15.51 -26.47
N ARG A 68 19.41 16.06 -27.41
CA ARG A 68 19.24 17.45 -27.85
C ARG A 68 17.88 17.68 -28.51
N GLN A 69 17.43 16.73 -29.33
CA GLN A 69 16.09 16.78 -29.91
C GLN A 69 15.03 16.71 -28.82
N LEU A 70 15.10 15.72 -27.93
CA LEU A 70 14.16 15.54 -26.83
C LEU A 70 14.07 16.79 -25.93
N LYS A 71 15.20 17.43 -25.64
CA LYS A 71 15.23 18.69 -24.86
C LYS A 71 14.41 19.80 -25.53
N LYS A 72 14.50 19.91 -26.86
CA LYS A 72 13.74 20.90 -27.63
C LYS A 72 12.23 20.61 -27.57
N GLU A 73 11.83 19.36 -27.78
CA GLU A 73 10.42 18.96 -27.74
C GLU A 73 9.82 19.15 -26.34
N VAL A 74 10.55 18.77 -25.29
CA VAL A 74 10.17 19.02 -23.90
C VAL A 74 9.99 20.51 -23.63
N GLN A 75 10.90 21.36 -24.12
CA GLN A 75 10.75 22.80 -23.92
C GLN A 75 9.51 23.35 -24.63
N GLN A 76 9.20 22.89 -25.84
CA GLN A 76 7.99 23.28 -26.57
C GLN A 76 6.71 22.85 -25.83
N TYR A 77 6.68 21.63 -25.30
CA TYR A 77 5.58 21.16 -24.46
C TYR A 77 5.40 22.07 -23.23
N ILE A 78 6.49 22.35 -22.51
CA ILE A 78 6.46 23.21 -21.32
C ILE A 78 5.96 24.60 -21.68
N ASP A 79 6.50 25.24 -22.72
CA ASP A 79 6.09 26.59 -23.15
C ASP A 79 4.59 26.64 -23.46
N LYS A 80 4.05 25.60 -24.13
CA LYS A 80 2.62 25.47 -24.40
C LYS A 80 1.82 25.30 -23.11
N GLN A 81 2.23 24.41 -22.21
CA GLN A 81 1.51 24.14 -20.97
C GLN A 81 1.55 25.31 -19.98
N CYS A 82 2.67 26.03 -19.87
CA CYS A 82 2.80 27.19 -18.97
C CYS A 82 1.83 28.32 -19.34
N SER A 83 1.48 28.44 -20.62
CA SER A 83 0.45 29.38 -21.08
C SER A 83 -0.96 29.04 -20.57
N LEU A 84 -1.21 27.75 -20.25
CA LEU A 84 -2.49 27.23 -19.76
C LEU A 84 -2.49 27.07 -18.23
N HIS A 85 -1.35 26.68 -17.64
CA HIS A 85 -1.18 26.26 -16.26
C HIS A 85 0.17 26.75 -15.70
N PRO A 86 0.24 28.00 -15.18
CA PRO A 86 1.48 28.64 -14.72
C PRO A 86 2.24 27.85 -13.63
N GLU A 87 1.54 27.03 -12.84
CA GLU A 87 2.10 26.15 -11.81
C GLU A 87 2.95 24.96 -12.32
N ILE A 88 2.99 24.70 -13.63
CA ILE A 88 3.81 23.65 -14.26
C ILE A 88 5.29 24.09 -14.43
N GLU A 89 5.59 25.38 -14.29
CA GLU A 89 6.86 26.00 -14.71
C GLU A 89 8.16 25.48 -14.03
N LYS A 90 8.13 24.99 -12.79
CA LYS A 90 9.37 24.76 -12.00
C LYS A 90 9.53 23.34 -11.47
N GLY A 91 10.35 22.54 -12.14
CA GLY A 91 10.94 21.31 -11.58
C GLY A 91 9.96 20.15 -11.37
N ARG A 92 8.89 20.08 -12.17
CA ARG A 92 7.77 19.14 -11.97
C ARG A 92 7.54 18.18 -13.13
N ASN A 93 8.35 18.26 -14.19
CA ASN A 93 8.18 17.40 -15.36
C ASN A 93 9.08 16.18 -15.23
N ILE A 94 8.51 15.04 -14.87
CA ILE A 94 9.25 13.83 -14.49
C ILE A 94 9.28 12.86 -15.66
N LEU A 95 10.48 12.44 -16.06
CA LEU A 95 10.65 11.38 -17.04
C LEU A 95 10.38 10.01 -16.42
N ILE A 96 10.88 9.76 -15.21
CA ILE A 96 10.88 8.43 -14.62
C ILE A 96 10.62 8.46 -13.12
N CYS A 97 9.76 7.55 -12.65
CA CYS A 97 9.48 7.30 -11.24
C CYS A 97 9.54 5.79 -10.94
N ASP A 98 9.40 5.41 -9.66
CA ASP A 98 9.44 4.00 -9.23
C ASP A 98 8.41 3.11 -9.96
N VAL A 99 7.20 3.65 -10.22
CA VAL A 99 6.14 2.95 -10.94
C VAL A 99 6.54 2.70 -12.40
N THR A 100 7.08 3.72 -13.06
CA THR A 100 7.57 3.63 -14.45
C THR A 100 8.67 2.59 -14.57
N LEU A 101 9.64 2.59 -13.65
CA LEU A 101 10.73 1.60 -13.63
C LEU A 101 10.20 0.18 -13.47
N LEU A 102 9.29 -0.04 -12.53
CA LEU A 102 8.74 -1.38 -12.28
C LEU A 102 7.98 -1.91 -13.50
N GLU A 103 7.18 -1.08 -14.17
CA GLU A 103 6.51 -1.47 -15.40
C GLU A 103 7.49 -1.64 -16.57
N LEU A 104 8.52 -0.81 -16.68
CA LEU A 104 9.57 -0.94 -17.70
C LEU A 104 10.30 -2.29 -17.57
N LEU A 105 10.67 -2.67 -16.36
CA LEU A 105 11.25 -4.00 -16.10
C LEU A 105 10.25 -5.11 -16.45
N ARG A 106 8.96 -4.93 -16.15
CA ARG A 106 7.92 -5.91 -16.51
C ARG A 106 7.78 -6.08 -18.02
N GLN A 107 7.82 -4.99 -18.79
CA GLN A 107 7.77 -5.01 -20.26
C GLN A 107 9.03 -5.68 -20.83
N GLU A 108 10.21 -5.36 -20.30
CA GLU A 108 11.47 -5.98 -20.74
C GLU A 108 11.47 -7.51 -20.55
N PHE A 109 10.97 -8.00 -19.40
CA PHE A 109 10.91 -9.45 -19.15
C PHE A 109 9.86 -10.16 -20.01
N ALA A 110 8.96 -9.42 -20.67
CA ALA A 110 7.95 -9.99 -21.57
C ALA A 110 8.44 -10.15 -23.01
N VAL A 111 9.62 -9.64 -23.36
CA VAL A 111 10.17 -9.70 -24.72
C VAL A 111 11.49 -10.48 -24.78
N GLN A 112 11.76 -11.07 -25.95
CA GLN A 112 13.04 -11.70 -26.24
C GLN A 112 14.11 -10.62 -26.46
N PRO A 113 15.21 -10.62 -25.69
CA PRO A 113 16.27 -9.62 -25.84
C PRO A 113 17.11 -9.88 -27.09
N SER A 114 17.65 -8.80 -27.67
CA SER A 114 18.57 -8.91 -28.81
C SER A 114 19.94 -9.43 -28.38
N ALA A 115 20.48 -10.38 -29.15
CA ALA A 115 21.88 -10.80 -29.04
C ALA A 115 22.85 -9.76 -29.63
N THR A 116 22.36 -8.85 -30.48
CA THR A 116 23.14 -7.82 -31.17
C THR A 116 22.51 -6.45 -30.89
N PRO A 117 22.75 -5.87 -29.70
CA PRO A 117 22.19 -4.56 -29.37
C PRO A 117 22.81 -3.47 -30.27
N PRO A 118 22.12 -2.35 -30.51
CA PRO A 118 22.59 -1.27 -31.40
C PRO A 118 23.80 -0.48 -30.85
N SER A 119 24.02 0.77 -31.25
CA SER A 119 24.98 1.64 -30.54
C SER A 119 24.46 2.02 -29.15
N GLU A 120 25.36 2.43 -28.24
CA GLU A 120 24.99 2.88 -26.90
C GLU A 120 23.99 4.05 -26.93
N GLN A 121 24.27 5.06 -27.76
CA GLN A 121 23.38 6.21 -28.00
C GLN A 121 21.99 5.78 -28.46
N LYS A 122 21.91 4.80 -29.39
CA LYS A 122 20.63 4.30 -29.88
C LYS A 122 19.90 3.48 -28.82
N SER A 123 20.60 2.70 -28.01
CA SER A 123 19.96 2.00 -26.89
C SER A 123 19.38 2.96 -25.86
N LEU A 124 20.07 4.05 -25.57
CA LEU A 124 19.57 5.07 -24.66
C LEU A 124 18.33 5.77 -25.22
N GLU A 125 18.32 6.07 -26.53
CA GLU A 125 17.13 6.56 -27.21
C GLU A 125 15.94 5.58 -27.06
N LEU A 126 16.13 4.29 -27.38
CA LEU A 126 15.08 3.28 -27.29
C LEU A 126 14.56 3.14 -25.85
N PHE A 127 15.46 3.19 -24.87
CA PHE A 127 15.12 3.13 -23.44
C PHE A 127 14.28 4.33 -23.00
N CYS A 128 14.68 5.55 -23.37
CA CYS A 128 13.92 6.77 -23.07
C CYS A 128 12.56 6.81 -23.78
N GLN A 129 12.48 6.35 -25.03
CA GLN A 129 11.19 6.22 -25.74
C GLN A 129 10.27 5.20 -25.06
N ALA A 130 10.80 4.05 -24.64
CA ALA A 130 10.03 3.06 -23.89
C ALA A 130 9.49 3.63 -22.56
N ILE A 131 10.29 4.42 -21.84
CA ILE A 131 9.86 5.13 -20.64
C ILE A 131 8.67 6.06 -20.93
N LEU A 132 8.75 6.90 -21.96
CA LEU A 132 7.69 7.84 -22.33
C LEU A 132 6.39 7.11 -22.69
N LEU A 133 6.47 6.01 -23.46
CA LEU A 133 5.29 5.19 -23.81
C LEU A 133 4.67 4.49 -22.60
N ILE A 134 5.51 4.06 -21.65
CA ILE A 134 5.02 3.49 -20.40
C ILE A 134 4.32 4.55 -19.57
N ASN A 135 4.83 5.78 -19.54
CA ASN A 135 4.17 6.88 -18.86
C ASN A 135 2.79 7.17 -19.47
N ASP A 136 2.63 7.17 -20.79
CA ASP A 136 1.29 7.24 -21.41
C ASP A 136 0.41 6.11 -20.88
N LYS A 137 0.88 4.86 -20.96
CA LYS A 137 0.09 3.71 -20.51
C LYS A 137 -0.30 3.79 -19.02
N ILE A 138 0.49 4.45 -18.18
CA ILE A 138 0.32 4.48 -16.73
C ILE A 138 -0.47 5.70 -16.24
N PHE A 139 -0.15 6.86 -16.79
CA PHE A 139 -0.62 8.16 -16.32
C PHE A 139 -1.58 8.84 -17.29
N ASP A 140 -1.95 8.21 -18.41
CA ASP A 140 -2.97 8.75 -19.29
C ASP A 140 -4.32 8.85 -18.59
N LEU A 141 -4.77 10.09 -18.42
CA LEU A 141 -6.04 10.48 -17.81
C LEU A 141 -7.15 10.64 -18.85
N SER A 142 -6.92 10.31 -20.13
CA SER A 142 -7.90 10.44 -21.23
C SER A 142 -9.24 9.73 -20.99
N ASN A 143 -9.28 8.78 -20.05
CA ASN A 143 -10.52 8.12 -19.61
C ASN A 143 -11.42 8.98 -18.70
N VAL A 144 -10.95 10.15 -18.25
CA VAL A 144 -11.80 11.16 -17.62
C VAL A 144 -12.28 12.07 -18.73
N ASN A 145 -13.52 11.88 -19.19
CA ASN A 145 -14.01 12.63 -20.34
C ASN A 145 -14.00 14.14 -20.04
N ASP A 146 -13.62 14.96 -21.01
CA ASP A 146 -13.46 16.41 -20.82
C ASP A 146 -14.77 17.11 -20.41
N GLU A 147 -15.94 16.59 -20.78
CA GLU A 147 -17.24 17.15 -20.38
C GLU A 147 -17.58 16.86 -18.91
N GLU A 148 -17.36 15.63 -18.42
CA GLU A 148 -17.43 15.22 -17.01
C GLU A 148 -16.39 15.98 -16.18
N LEU A 149 -15.18 16.18 -16.73
CA LEU A 149 -14.11 16.96 -16.09
C LEU A 149 -14.55 18.41 -15.91
N GLN A 150 -15.11 19.04 -16.95
CA GLN A 150 -15.61 20.42 -16.91
C GLN A 150 -16.84 20.58 -16.02
N GLU A 151 -17.68 19.56 -15.88
CA GLU A 151 -18.84 19.56 -14.98
C GLU A 151 -18.41 19.38 -13.50
N LEU A 152 -17.47 18.48 -13.23
CA LEU A 152 -16.89 18.26 -11.89
C LEU A 152 -16.04 19.44 -11.40
N LEU A 153 -15.35 20.13 -12.30
CA LEU A 153 -14.59 21.35 -12.00
C LEU A 153 -15.51 22.54 -11.67
N LYS A 154 -16.75 22.58 -12.18
CA LYS A 154 -17.73 23.64 -11.88
C LYS A 154 -18.29 23.54 -10.46
N GLU A 155 -18.29 22.35 -9.84
CA GLU A 155 -18.90 22.15 -8.52
C GLU A 155 -17.91 22.20 -7.34
N HIS A 156 -16.61 22.36 -7.57
CA HIS A 156 -15.59 22.31 -6.49
C HIS A 156 -15.73 21.06 -5.60
N ASP A 157 -16.15 19.92 -6.17
CA ASP A 157 -16.60 18.78 -5.39
C ASP A 157 -15.44 17.88 -4.94
N ASP A 158 -15.47 17.49 -3.67
CA ASP A 158 -14.56 16.54 -3.01
C ASP A 158 -14.46 15.24 -3.80
N GLN A 159 -15.55 14.92 -4.52
CA GLN A 159 -15.67 13.74 -5.34
C GLN A 159 -14.70 13.72 -6.51
N TRP A 160 -14.40 14.85 -7.16
CA TRP A 160 -13.47 14.88 -8.29
C TRP A 160 -12.05 14.51 -7.89
N MET A 161 -11.56 15.11 -6.80
CA MET A 161 -10.23 14.79 -6.29
C MET A 161 -10.14 13.36 -5.78
N GLU A 162 -11.19 12.88 -5.11
CA GLU A 162 -11.28 11.49 -4.70
C GLU A 162 -11.21 10.54 -5.90
N GLN A 163 -11.90 10.86 -6.99
CA GLN A 163 -11.87 10.11 -8.24
C GLN A 163 -10.45 10.02 -8.82
N ILE A 164 -9.76 11.15 -8.96
CA ILE A 164 -8.39 11.21 -9.47
C ILE A 164 -7.43 10.43 -8.57
N LEU A 165 -7.51 10.65 -7.25
CA LEU A 165 -6.66 9.96 -6.28
C LEU A 165 -6.84 8.45 -6.37
N LEU A 166 -8.08 7.98 -6.50
CA LEU A 166 -8.41 6.56 -6.62
C LEU A 166 -7.96 5.97 -7.96
N ALA A 167 -8.32 6.59 -9.08
CA ALA A 167 -7.95 6.10 -10.41
C ALA A 167 -6.43 5.99 -10.60
N ASN A 168 -5.67 7.01 -10.15
CA ASN A 168 -4.24 7.08 -10.38
C ASN A 168 -3.42 6.24 -9.41
N ASN A 169 -3.78 6.25 -8.12
CA ASN A 169 -2.90 5.67 -7.10
C ASN A 169 -3.30 4.25 -6.70
N PHE A 170 -4.55 3.80 -6.92
CA PHE A 170 -5.02 2.53 -6.36
C PHE A 170 -4.26 1.31 -6.85
N SER A 171 -3.88 1.35 -8.12
CA SER A 171 -3.05 0.33 -8.75
C SER A 171 -1.64 0.22 -8.15
N PHE A 172 -1.08 1.30 -7.62
CA PHE A 172 0.34 1.38 -7.25
C PHE A 172 0.59 1.59 -5.77
N TYR A 173 -0.42 2.03 -5.02
CA TYR A 173 -0.27 2.45 -3.63
C TYR A 173 0.36 1.37 -2.76
N SER A 174 0.03 0.10 -3.00
CA SER A 174 0.56 -1.05 -2.23
C SER A 174 2.08 -1.26 -2.35
N PHE A 175 2.77 -0.63 -3.32
CA PHE A 175 4.21 -0.76 -3.51
C PHE A 175 4.97 0.56 -3.73
N THR A 176 4.28 1.69 -3.86
CA THR A 176 4.91 3.03 -3.89
C THR A 176 4.40 3.99 -2.82
N GLY A 177 3.17 3.81 -2.33
CA GLY A 177 2.55 4.66 -1.31
C GLY A 177 2.88 4.26 0.13
N VAL A 178 3.36 3.03 0.35
CA VAL A 178 3.64 2.51 1.69
C VAL A 178 5.05 2.89 2.17
N GLN A 179 5.15 3.43 3.39
CA GLN A 179 6.44 3.74 4.01
C GLN A 179 7.22 2.47 4.36
N ALA A 180 8.23 2.14 3.57
CA ALA A 180 8.96 0.87 3.66
C ALA A 180 9.53 0.53 5.05
N LYS A 181 10.06 1.51 5.79
CA LYS A 181 10.59 1.28 7.15
C LYS A 181 9.49 0.83 8.12
N LEU A 182 8.29 1.38 7.97
CA LEU A 182 7.15 1.07 8.81
C LEU A 182 6.53 -0.27 8.44
N LEU A 183 6.41 -0.53 7.14
CA LEU A 183 5.96 -1.83 6.66
C LEU A 183 6.91 -2.93 7.13
N ALA A 184 8.22 -2.72 7.07
CA ALA A 184 9.19 -3.69 7.58
C ALA A 184 8.96 -3.99 9.06
N LEU A 185 8.71 -2.97 9.87
CA LEU A 185 8.39 -3.16 11.28
C LEU A 185 7.12 -3.97 11.48
N SER A 186 6.04 -3.61 10.80
CA SER A 186 4.76 -4.28 10.99
C SER A 186 4.78 -5.71 10.44
N GLU A 187 5.44 -5.97 9.31
CA GLU A 187 5.65 -7.33 8.79
C GLU A 187 6.45 -8.19 9.79
N LEU A 188 7.48 -7.63 10.43
CA LEU A 188 8.23 -8.35 11.47
C LEU A 188 7.31 -8.71 12.64
N VAL A 189 6.55 -7.75 13.19
CA VAL A 189 5.62 -8.03 14.31
C VAL A 189 4.59 -9.07 13.92
N LYS A 190 3.91 -8.88 12.77
CA LYS A 190 2.91 -9.83 12.29
C LYS A 190 3.49 -11.22 12.06
N TYR A 191 4.76 -11.33 11.65
CA TYR A 191 5.45 -12.61 11.56
C TYR A 191 5.65 -13.27 12.93
N MET A 192 6.02 -12.51 13.96
CA MET A 192 6.15 -13.05 15.33
C MET A 192 4.80 -13.54 15.85
N GLU A 193 3.76 -12.73 15.68
CA GLU A 193 2.38 -13.08 16.07
C GLU A 193 1.89 -14.32 15.31
N LEU A 194 2.17 -14.41 14.00
CA LEU A 194 1.85 -15.60 13.20
C LEU A 194 2.59 -16.84 13.70
N CYS A 195 3.86 -16.72 14.05
CA CYS A 195 4.63 -17.82 14.62
C CYS A 195 4.05 -18.27 15.96
N GLN A 196 3.65 -17.32 16.82
CA GLN A 196 2.99 -17.63 18.10
C GLN A 196 1.66 -18.34 17.87
N PHE A 197 0.82 -17.81 16.99
CA PHE A 197 -0.45 -18.43 16.63
C PHE A 197 -0.28 -19.86 16.10
N CYS A 198 0.69 -20.09 15.21
CA CYS A 198 1.02 -21.43 14.71
C CYS A 198 1.45 -22.39 15.84
N ARG A 199 2.08 -21.90 16.92
CA ARG A 199 2.45 -22.74 18.07
C ARG A 199 1.24 -23.16 18.90
N GLU A 200 0.24 -22.30 18.99
CA GLU A 200 -0.98 -22.52 19.79
C GLU A 200 -2.08 -23.24 19.01
N ASN A 201 -2.01 -23.23 17.68
CA ASN A 201 -3.04 -23.76 16.81
C ASN A 201 -2.56 -24.97 15.99
N ALA A 202 -3.13 -26.16 16.26
CA ALA A 202 -2.69 -27.42 15.68
C ALA A 202 -2.71 -27.44 14.13
N ASP A 203 -3.77 -26.91 13.50
CA ASP A 203 -3.87 -26.87 12.03
C ASP A 203 -2.76 -26.02 11.42
N TYR A 204 -2.58 -24.80 11.95
CA TYR A 204 -1.57 -23.86 11.46
C TYR A 204 -0.14 -24.28 11.81
N SER A 205 0.05 -25.02 12.90
CA SER A 205 1.31 -25.69 13.21
C SER A 205 1.71 -26.66 12.10
N ASN A 206 0.77 -27.51 11.68
CA ASN A 206 0.98 -28.47 10.58
C ASN A 206 1.27 -27.75 9.26
N TYR A 207 0.51 -26.69 8.93
CA TYR A 207 0.74 -25.90 7.72
C TYR A 207 2.14 -25.26 7.73
N MET A 208 2.57 -24.72 8.86
CA MET A 208 3.91 -24.15 9.03
C MET A 208 4.99 -25.22 8.86
N GLN A 209 4.84 -26.39 9.48
CA GLN A 209 5.80 -27.49 9.35
C GLN A 209 5.93 -27.96 7.89
N GLN A 210 4.81 -28.09 7.19
CA GLN A 210 4.81 -28.47 5.77
C GLN A 210 5.44 -27.40 4.88
N PHE A 211 5.18 -26.12 5.15
CA PHE A 211 5.84 -25.01 4.46
C PHE A 211 7.37 -25.08 4.62
N LEU A 212 7.86 -25.20 5.86
CA LEU A 212 9.28 -25.27 6.17
C LEU A 212 9.95 -26.47 5.49
N THR A 213 9.32 -27.65 5.57
CA THR A 213 9.82 -28.88 4.93
C THR A 213 9.90 -28.74 3.41
N THR A 214 8.84 -28.22 2.78
CA THR A 214 8.77 -28.03 1.31
C THR A 214 9.88 -27.13 0.78
N HIS A 215 10.28 -26.12 1.55
CA HIS A 215 11.28 -25.13 1.14
C HIS A 215 12.66 -25.38 1.75
N ASN A 216 12.86 -26.53 2.42
CA ASN A 216 14.10 -26.88 3.11
C ASN A 216 14.58 -25.77 4.10
N ILE A 217 13.64 -25.19 4.85
CA ILE A 217 13.91 -24.13 5.82
C ILE A 217 14.07 -24.77 7.20
N ALA A 218 15.22 -24.56 7.83
CA ALA A 218 15.57 -25.21 9.11
C ALA A 218 14.59 -24.91 10.25
N SER A 219 14.04 -23.68 10.33
CA SER A 219 13.06 -23.29 11.34
C SER A 219 12.40 -21.96 10.99
N THR A 220 11.29 -21.63 11.66
CA THR A 220 10.69 -20.27 11.62
C THR A 220 11.70 -19.20 12.06
N HIS A 221 12.54 -19.51 13.05
CA HIS A 221 13.55 -18.58 13.52
C HIS A 221 14.59 -18.28 12.45
N TRP A 222 15.06 -19.33 11.77
CA TRP A 222 15.99 -19.19 10.66
C TRP A 222 15.37 -18.38 9.51
N TYR A 223 14.11 -18.63 9.16
CA TYR A 223 13.40 -17.87 8.13
C TYR A 223 13.34 -16.37 8.45
N GLY A 224 12.87 -16.03 9.65
CA GLY A 224 12.77 -14.63 10.09
C GLY A 224 14.13 -13.95 10.10
N TYR A 225 15.16 -14.63 10.62
CA TYR A 225 16.53 -14.11 10.63
C TYR A 225 17.11 -13.91 9.23
N LYS A 226 17.01 -14.90 8.32
CA LYS A 226 17.49 -14.81 6.93
C LYS A 226 16.87 -13.62 6.21
N ASN A 227 15.55 -13.46 6.29
CA ASN A 227 14.87 -12.35 5.62
C ASN A 227 15.18 -10.99 6.26
N LEU A 228 15.34 -10.91 7.59
CA LEU A 228 15.78 -9.68 8.26
C LEU A 228 17.22 -9.29 7.84
N ALA A 229 18.12 -10.27 7.69
CA ALA A 229 19.49 -10.02 7.24
C ALA A 229 19.52 -9.47 5.81
N ILE A 230 18.77 -10.09 4.88
CA ILE A 230 18.64 -9.63 3.50
C ILE A 230 18.01 -8.23 3.44
N TYR A 231 16.93 -8.00 4.20
CA TYR A 231 16.32 -6.67 4.35
C TYR A 231 17.33 -5.61 4.79
N ASN A 232 18.15 -5.91 5.81
CA ASN A 232 19.14 -4.97 6.34
C ASN A 232 20.26 -4.68 5.33
N ALA A 233 20.66 -5.68 4.54
CA ALA A 233 21.65 -5.52 3.49
C ALA A 233 21.14 -4.53 2.41
N TYR A 234 19.94 -4.77 1.88
CA TYR A 234 19.34 -3.87 0.90
C TYR A 234 18.93 -2.53 1.48
N ASN A 235 18.59 -2.42 2.77
CA ASN A 235 18.31 -1.12 3.37
C ASN A 235 19.51 -0.16 3.31
N LYS A 236 20.74 -0.70 3.31
CA LYS A 236 21.98 0.07 3.17
C LYS A 236 22.37 0.32 1.71
N HIS A 237 22.06 -0.63 0.83
CA HIS A 237 22.50 -0.65 -0.57
C HIS A 237 21.32 -1.08 -1.47
N ARG A 238 20.37 -0.18 -1.70
CA ARG A 238 19.08 -0.51 -2.35
C ARG A 238 19.18 -0.74 -3.85
N ASP A 239 20.06 0.00 -4.51
CA ASP A 239 20.00 0.19 -5.96
C ASP A 239 21.15 -0.51 -6.70
N VAL A 240 21.95 -1.31 -5.99
CA VAL A 240 23.07 -2.07 -6.55
C VAL A 240 22.89 -3.57 -6.35
N PRO A 241 23.46 -4.41 -7.24
CA PRO A 241 23.51 -5.84 -7.01
C PRO A 241 24.31 -6.20 -5.75
N LEU A 242 23.74 -7.03 -4.89
CA LEU A 242 24.41 -7.52 -3.68
C LEU A 242 24.82 -8.98 -3.82
N LYS A 243 26.04 -9.29 -3.36
CA LYS A 243 26.53 -10.66 -3.28
C LYS A 243 25.91 -11.36 -2.07
N LEU A 244 25.08 -12.37 -2.30
CA LEU A 244 24.49 -13.22 -1.25
C LEU A 244 24.92 -14.67 -1.51
N THR A 245 25.57 -15.31 -0.55
CA THR A 245 26.11 -16.68 -0.68
C THR A 245 25.67 -17.58 0.45
N ASP A 246 25.93 -18.88 0.27
CA ASP A 246 25.78 -19.91 1.29
C ASP A 246 24.37 -19.91 1.89
N ASP A 247 24.25 -19.88 3.21
CA ASP A 247 22.98 -19.89 3.96
C ASP A 247 22.06 -18.68 3.62
N TYR A 248 22.62 -17.60 3.07
CA TYR A 248 21.85 -16.40 2.70
C TYR A 248 21.43 -16.36 1.22
N ALA A 249 21.83 -17.36 0.42
CA ALA A 249 21.38 -17.45 -0.97
C ALA A 249 19.84 -17.50 -1.03
N PRO A 250 19.18 -16.58 -1.75
CA PRO A 250 17.73 -16.50 -1.75
C PRO A 250 17.12 -17.57 -2.67
N ASP A 251 16.11 -18.27 -2.16
CA ASP A 251 15.35 -19.26 -2.94
C ASP A 251 14.31 -18.59 -3.85
N TYR A 252 13.96 -17.33 -3.54
CA TYR A 252 12.99 -16.50 -4.25
C TYR A 252 13.67 -15.58 -5.29
N LYS A 253 14.44 -16.16 -6.20
CA LYS A 253 15.20 -15.41 -7.22
C LYS A 253 14.74 -15.68 -8.64
N MET A 254 14.94 -14.72 -9.53
CA MET A 254 14.77 -14.86 -10.98
C MET A 254 16.12 -14.80 -11.67
N ASN A 255 16.28 -15.57 -12.75
CA ASN A 255 17.41 -15.43 -13.66
C ASN A 255 17.21 -14.23 -14.60
N ILE A 256 18.29 -13.50 -14.87
CA ILE A 256 18.29 -12.33 -15.77
C ILE A 256 17.69 -12.60 -17.15
N ASN A 257 17.85 -13.81 -17.69
CA ASN A 257 17.39 -14.18 -19.03
C ASN A 257 15.99 -14.82 -19.03
N GLU A 258 15.29 -14.86 -17.91
CA GLU A 258 13.91 -15.34 -17.89
C GLU A 258 13.00 -14.46 -18.76
N ILE A 259 12.03 -15.14 -19.38
CA ILE A 259 10.97 -14.53 -20.17
C ILE A 259 9.65 -14.85 -19.48
N ILE A 260 8.92 -13.81 -19.10
CA ILE A 260 7.69 -13.91 -18.33
C ILE A 260 6.63 -13.08 -19.05
N SER A 261 5.55 -13.71 -19.50
CA SER A 261 4.50 -13.00 -20.20
C SER A 261 3.86 -11.93 -19.32
N LEU A 262 3.33 -10.87 -19.94
CA LEU A 262 2.59 -9.83 -19.21
C LEU A 262 1.37 -10.37 -18.46
N LYS A 263 0.81 -11.49 -18.93
CA LYS A 263 -0.31 -12.19 -18.29
C LYS A 263 0.14 -12.93 -17.03
N ASP A 264 1.24 -13.67 -17.11
CA ASP A 264 1.79 -14.43 -15.98
C ASP A 264 2.40 -13.51 -14.91
N ASN A 265 2.77 -12.27 -15.30
CA ASN A 265 3.21 -11.23 -14.38
C ASN A 265 2.15 -10.11 -14.20
N GLN A 266 0.85 -10.43 -14.25
CA GLN A 266 -0.21 -9.48 -13.91
C GLN A 266 -0.07 -9.04 -12.44
N ASP A 267 -0.25 -7.74 -12.17
CA ASP A 267 -0.06 -7.16 -10.82
C ASP A 267 1.30 -7.53 -10.19
N TYR A 268 2.31 -7.69 -11.06
CA TYR A 268 3.69 -8.01 -10.69
C TYR A 268 3.83 -9.31 -9.88
N ILE A 269 2.92 -10.27 -10.02
CA ILE A 269 2.89 -11.48 -9.19
C ILE A 269 4.19 -12.28 -9.26
N ALA A 270 4.82 -12.39 -10.44
CA ALA A 270 6.10 -13.10 -10.58
C ALA A 270 7.24 -12.35 -9.87
N PHE A 271 7.24 -11.02 -9.95
CA PHE A 271 8.22 -10.17 -9.27
C PHE A 271 8.01 -10.13 -7.75
N ARG A 272 6.76 -10.21 -7.28
CA ARG A 272 6.42 -10.31 -5.86
C ARG A 272 6.85 -11.64 -5.26
N ASP A 273 6.64 -12.73 -6.00
CA ASP A 273 7.06 -14.06 -5.57
C ASP A 273 8.59 -14.16 -5.49
N ARG A 274 9.27 -13.60 -6.50
CA ARG A 274 10.73 -13.65 -6.68
C ARG A 274 11.34 -12.23 -6.83
N PRO A 275 11.47 -11.45 -5.73
CA PRO A 275 11.85 -10.04 -5.77
C PRO A 275 13.33 -9.77 -6.04
N LEU A 276 14.15 -10.81 -6.20
CA LEU A 276 15.59 -10.72 -6.40
C LEU A 276 15.96 -11.22 -7.79
N LEU A 277 16.65 -10.39 -8.56
CA LEU A 277 17.12 -10.71 -9.90
C LEU A 277 18.60 -11.10 -9.87
N GLU A 278 18.91 -12.35 -10.21
CA GLU A 278 20.28 -12.85 -10.36
C GLU A 278 20.88 -12.34 -11.68
N CYS A 279 21.61 -11.23 -11.60
CA CYS A 279 22.28 -10.60 -12.75
C CYS A 279 23.68 -11.16 -13.02
N MET A 280 24.34 -11.71 -11.99
CA MET A 280 25.57 -12.51 -12.09
C MET A 280 25.52 -13.62 -11.03
N PRO A 281 26.35 -14.67 -11.12
CA PRO A 281 26.37 -15.72 -10.10
C PRO A 281 26.48 -15.13 -8.69
N ASN A 282 25.49 -15.45 -7.83
CA ASN A 282 25.37 -14.99 -6.45
C ASN A 282 25.20 -13.46 -6.27
N HIS A 283 25.01 -12.68 -7.33
CA HIS A 283 24.76 -11.24 -7.26
C HIS A 283 23.33 -10.92 -7.64
N TYR A 284 22.62 -10.27 -6.73
CA TYR A 284 21.19 -10.08 -6.82
C TYR A 284 20.84 -8.59 -6.84
N LEU A 285 20.21 -8.14 -7.93
CA LEU A 285 19.58 -6.84 -8.00
C LEU A 285 18.17 -6.93 -7.40
N LEU A 286 17.84 -6.02 -6.49
CA LEU A 286 16.50 -5.96 -5.91
C LEU A 286 15.52 -5.33 -6.90
N ILE A 287 14.39 -5.98 -7.18
CA ILE A 287 13.38 -5.45 -8.12
C ILE A 287 12.58 -4.32 -7.48
N ASN A 288 12.01 -4.58 -6.31
CA ASN A 288 11.25 -3.61 -5.54
C ASN A 288 11.40 -3.91 -4.05
N TYR A 289 11.65 -2.85 -3.28
CA TYR A 289 11.94 -2.98 -1.85
C TYR A 289 10.74 -3.41 -1.01
N ILE A 290 9.52 -3.03 -1.41
CA ILE A 290 8.29 -3.45 -0.73
C ILE A 290 8.06 -4.96 -0.92
N PHE A 291 8.33 -5.50 -2.12
CA PHE A 291 8.19 -6.93 -2.37
C PHE A 291 9.14 -7.77 -1.51
N LEU A 292 10.38 -7.29 -1.30
CA LEU A 292 11.31 -7.92 -0.37
C LEU A 292 10.78 -7.90 1.07
N ILE A 293 10.26 -6.77 1.53
CA ILE A 293 9.69 -6.64 2.88
C ILE A 293 8.53 -7.62 3.08
N GLN A 294 7.64 -7.74 2.08
CA GLN A 294 6.50 -8.66 2.10
C GLN A 294 6.90 -10.14 2.12
N LYS A 295 8.18 -10.49 1.87
CA LYS A 295 8.67 -11.85 2.10
C LYS A 295 8.64 -12.23 3.59
N ILE A 296 8.70 -11.26 4.50
CA ILE A 296 8.79 -11.53 5.95
C ILE A 296 7.50 -12.17 6.48
N TYR A 297 6.32 -11.61 6.17
CA TYR A 297 5.04 -12.13 6.68
C TYR A 297 4.05 -12.41 5.56
N SER A 298 3.76 -11.45 4.69
CA SER A 298 2.68 -11.57 3.69
C SER A 298 2.85 -12.79 2.79
N SER A 299 4.08 -13.07 2.34
CA SER A 299 4.40 -14.27 1.55
C SER A 299 4.19 -15.57 2.33
N VAL A 300 4.50 -15.58 3.64
CA VAL A 300 4.34 -16.76 4.49
C VAL A 300 2.87 -17.17 4.54
N VAL A 301 1.94 -16.21 4.65
CA VAL A 301 0.50 -16.49 4.65
C VAL A 301 0.07 -17.26 3.38
N PHE A 302 0.56 -16.84 2.20
CA PHE A 302 0.28 -17.57 0.96
C PHE A 302 0.94 -18.95 0.91
N GLN A 303 2.11 -19.12 1.53
CA GLN A 303 2.74 -20.42 1.64
C GLN A 303 1.99 -21.35 2.60
N LEU A 304 1.44 -20.83 3.70
CA LEU A 304 0.53 -21.57 4.59
C LEU A 304 -0.74 -21.98 3.85
N MET A 305 -1.32 -21.09 3.03
CA MET A 305 -2.45 -21.45 2.17
C MET A 305 -2.11 -22.63 1.25
N LYS A 306 -0.97 -22.59 0.56
CA LYS A 306 -0.50 -23.69 -0.29
C LYS A 306 -0.28 -24.97 0.51
N ALA A 307 0.37 -24.87 1.67
CA ALA A 307 0.65 -25.99 2.56
C ALA A 307 -0.64 -26.62 3.12
N SER A 308 -1.67 -25.81 3.39
CA SER A 308 -2.94 -26.31 3.92
C SER A 308 -3.68 -27.27 3.00
N GLY A 309 -3.44 -27.19 1.69
CA GLY A 309 -4.20 -27.92 0.67
C GLY A 309 -5.66 -27.45 0.51
N LEU A 310 -6.09 -26.43 1.27
CA LEU A 310 -7.43 -25.87 1.21
C LEU A 310 -7.61 -25.00 -0.04
N LYS A 311 -8.87 -24.85 -0.47
CA LYS A 311 -9.19 -23.83 -1.47
C LYS A 311 -8.91 -22.44 -0.88
N PRO A 312 -8.43 -21.47 -1.68
CA PRO A 312 -8.12 -20.13 -1.18
C PRO A 312 -9.24 -19.49 -0.37
N GLN A 313 -10.50 -19.62 -0.80
CA GLN A 313 -11.64 -19.05 -0.08
C GLN A 313 -11.84 -19.67 1.31
N GLN A 314 -11.57 -20.97 1.46
CA GLN A 314 -11.71 -21.67 2.74
C GLN A 314 -10.57 -21.28 3.69
N PHE A 315 -9.33 -21.32 3.20
CA PHE A 315 -8.17 -20.91 4.00
C PHE A 315 -8.30 -19.46 4.46
N PHE A 316 -8.59 -18.53 3.55
CA PHE A 316 -8.68 -17.12 3.91
C PHE A 316 -9.89 -16.81 4.79
N GLY A 317 -11.04 -17.48 4.61
CA GLY A 317 -12.16 -17.32 5.53
C GLY A 317 -11.83 -17.74 6.97
N ASP A 318 -11.09 -18.84 7.13
CA ASP A 318 -10.60 -19.32 8.42
C ASP A 318 -9.50 -18.42 9.01
N TYR A 319 -8.53 -18.02 8.17
CA TYR A 319 -7.43 -17.13 8.53
C TYR A 319 -7.91 -15.76 9.01
N ASP A 320 -8.84 -15.16 8.26
CA ASP A 320 -9.37 -13.82 8.56
C ASP A 320 -10.06 -13.82 9.93
N LYS A 321 -10.80 -14.88 10.27
CA LYS A 321 -11.45 -15.03 11.58
C LYS A 321 -10.45 -15.37 12.69
N ARG A 322 -9.77 -16.52 12.59
CA ARG A 322 -8.97 -17.07 13.71
C ARG A 322 -7.67 -16.31 13.95
N PHE A 323 -6.99 -15.88 12.89
CA PHE A 323 -5.71 -15.20 13.03
C PHE A 323 -5.86 -13.68 12.95
N SER A 324 -6.43 -13.16 11.86
CA SER A 324 -6.46 -11.71 11.61
C SER A 324 -7.30 -10.98 12.66
N GLU A 325 -8.51 -11.47 12.94
CA GLU A 325 -9.42 -10.88 13.93
C GLU A 325 -9.19 -11.39 15.36
N GLU A 326 -9.48 -12.67 15.63
CA GLU A 326 -9.54 -13.21 17.00
C GLU A 326 -8.19 -13.24 17.72
N PHE A 327 -7.09 -13.37 16.98
CA PHE A 327 -5.74 -13.42 17.54
C PHE A 327 -5.06 -12.05 17.45
N LEU A 328 -4.77 -11.58 16.22
CA LEU A 328 -3.93 -10.40 16.00
C LEU A 328 -4.65 -9.10 16.40
N PHE A 329 -5.84 -8.84 15.86
CA PHE A 329 -6.59 -7.63 16.17
C PHE A 329 -6.95 -7.57 17.65
N TYR A 330 -7.55 -8.63 18.22
CA TYR A 330 -7.90 -8.65 19.64
C TYR A 330 -6.68 -8.48 20.56
N HIS A 331 -5.52 -9.07 20.23
CA HIS A 331 -4.29 -8.87 20.98
C HIS A 331 -3.88 -7.39 21.06
N PHE A 332 -3.83 -6.69 19.92
CA PHE A 332 -3.44 -5.27 19.91
C PHE A 332 -4.49 -4.37 20.57
N MET A 333 -5.77 -4.70 20.45
CA MET A 333 -6.83 -4.00 21.17
C MET A 333 -6.69 -4.16 22.68
N GLN A 334 -6.40 -5.38 23.16
CA GLN A 334 -6.13 -5.64 24.57
C GLN A 334 -4.88 -4.91 25.05
N CYS A 335 -3.82 -4.86 24.25
CA CYS A 335 -2.62 -4.10 24.56
C CYS A 335 -2.90 -2.60 24.72
N ILE A 336 -3.75 -2.03 23.85
CA ILE A 336 -4.09 -0.60 23.86
C ILE A 336 -5.04 -0.24 25.01
N PHE A 337 -6.11 -1.00 25.20
CA PHE A 337 -7.22 -0.63 26.07
C PHE A 337 -7.30 -1.43 27.38
N GLY A 338 -6.72 -2.63 27.43
CA GLY A 338 -6.91 -3.59 28.53
C GLY A 338 -6.39 -3.14 29.90
N ASN A 339 -5.43 -2.20 29.92
CA ASN A 339 -4.88 -1.63 31.16
C ASN A 339 -5.49 -0.27 31.53
N ILE A 340 -6.49 0.21 30.79
CA ILE A 340 -7.13 1.50 31.07
C ILE A 340 -8.17 1.30 32.18
N ASN A 341 -7.94 1.96 33.33
CA ASN A 341 -8.86 1.92 34.46
C ASN A 341 -10.28 2.34 34.05
N ASN A 342 -11.26 1.52 34.42
CA ASN A 342 -12.69 1.70 34.11
C ASN A 342 -13.02 1.67 32.61
N ALA A 343 -12.16 1.09 31.77
CA ALA A 343 -12.53 0.73 30.41
C ALA A 343 -13.43 -0.51 30.43
N VAL A 344 -14.51 -0.49 29.66
CA VAL A 344 -15.27 -1.68 29.29
C VAL A 344 -14.78 -2.12 27.93
N CYS A 345 -14.24 -3.31 27.82
CA CYS A 345 -13.76 -3.90 26.57
C CYS A 345 -14.50 -5.21 26.34
N ILE A 346 -15.15 -5.33 25.17
CA ILE A 346 -15.94 -6.53 24.81
C ILE A 346 -15.56 -6.91 23.38
N THR A 347 -15.16 -8.15 23.17
CA THR A 347 -14.80 -8.66 21.84
C THR A 347 -16.04 -9.11 21.06
N GLY A 348 -15.95 -9.14 19.73
CA GLY A 348 -16.96 -9.72 18.84
C GLY A 348 -17.33 -11.14 19.27
N LYS A 349 -16.32 -11.98 19.53
CA LYS A 349 -16.50 -13.33 20.06
C LYS A 349 -17.33 -13.40 21.35
N GLN A 350 -17.05 -12.53 22.34
CA GLN A 350 -17.82 -12.49 23.60
C GLN A 350 -19.26 -12.03 23.39
N MET A 351 -19.53 -11.21 22.38
CA MET A 351 -20.88 -10.78 22.00
C MET A 351 -21.63 -11.87 21.22
N GLU A 352 -20.95 -12.55 20.30
CA GLU A 352 -21.46 -13.66 19.49
C GLU A 352 -21.97 -14.79 20.40
N GLU A 353 -21.18 -15.17 21.41
CA GLU A 353 -21.48 -16.23 22.40
C GLU A 353 -22.76 -16.00 23.20
N GLN A 354 -23.21 -14.75 23.35
CA GLN A 354 -24.44 -14.43 24.09
C GLN A 354 -25.70 -14.48 23.23
N HIS A 355 -25.55 -14.53 21.90
CA HIS A 355 -26.66 -14.65 20.93
C HIS A 355 -27.79 -13.60 21.08
N LEU A 356 -27.46 -12.39 21.56
CA LEU A 356 -28.46 -11.33 21.83
C LEU A 356 -28.82 -10.49 20.60
N ILE A 357 -27.88 -10.32 19.68
CA ILE A 357 -28.07 -9.59 18.42
C ILE A 357 -27.38 -10.34 17.28
N LYS A 358 -27.67 -9.95 16.04
CA LYS A 358 -26.89 -10.33 14.86
C LYS A 358 -26.13 -9.13 14.31
N GLY A 359 -24.91 -9.37 13.86
CA GLY A 359 -24.04 -8.30 13.35
C GLY A 359 -23.57 -7.40 14.47
N GLU A 360 -23.12 -8.00 15.55
CA GLU A 360 -22.30 -7.41 16.60
C GLU A 360 -21.03 -6.79 16.00
N PRO A 361 -20.49 -5.73 16.61
CA PRO A 361 -19.21 -5.19 16.18
C PRO A 361 -18.07 -6.14 16.58
N ASP A 362 -16.99 -6.16 15.82
CA ASP A 362 -15.84 -7.04 16.08
C ASP A 362 -15.10 -6.65 17.37
N TYR A 363 -15.20 -5.40 17.81
CA TYR A 363 -14.72 -4.98 19.13
C TYR A 363 -15.48 -3.74 19.63
N TYR A 364 -15.72 -3.67 20.94
CA TYR A 364 -16.36 -2.55 21.62
C TYR A 364 -15.48 -2.05 22.77
N VAL A 365 -15.29 -0.74 22.85
CA VAL A 365 -14.63 -0.09 24.00
C VAL A 365 -15.45 1.07 24.50
N ARG A 366 -15.71 1.14 25.82
CA ARG A 366 -16.16 2.36 26.49
C ARG A 366 -15.14 2.83 27.51
N ILE A 367 -14.75 4.10 27.42
CA ILE A 367 -13.97 4.81 28.43
C ILE A 367 -14.76 6.05 28.85
N LYS A 368 -15.37 5.99 30.03
CA LYS A 368 -16.29 7.02 30.52
C LYS A 368 -17.42 7.26 29.51
N ASN A 369 -17.45 8.42 28.85
CA ASN A 369 -18.45 8.80 27.85
C ASN A 369 -17.94 8.65 26.40
N SER A 370 -16.72 8.16 26.19
CA SER A 370 -16.21 7.87 24.84
C SER A 370 -16.44 6.39 24.53
N ILE A 371 -17.20 6.11 23.48
CA ILE A 371 -17.46 4.77 22.99
C ILE A 371 -16.77 4.61 21.64
N PHE A 372 -16.00 3.55 21.47
CA PHE A 372 -15.36 3.18 20.22
C PHE A 372 -15.99 1.87 19.74
N VAL A 373 -16.46 1.88 18.50
CA VAL A 373 -17.11 0.74 17.86
C VAL A 373 -16.24 0.36 16.68
N PHE A 374 -15.70 -0.86 16.72
CA PHE A 374 -14.75 -1.32 15.72
C PHE A 374 -15.38 -2.41 14.86
N GLU A 375 -15.07 -2.34 13.58
CA GLU A 375 -15.33 -3.40 12.61
C GLU A 375 -14.01 -3.67 11.89
N HIS A 376 -13.56 -4.91 11.94
CA HIS A 376 -12.35 -5.41 11.34
C HIS A 376 -12.65 -6.08 9.99
N LYS A 377 -11.86 -5.72 8.97
CA LYS A 377 -12.00 -6.27 7.61
C LYS A 377 -10.64 -6.60 7.01
N ASP A 378 -10.44 -7.87 6.72
CA ASP A 378 -9.32 -8.37 5.92
C ASP A 378 -9.79 -8.57 4.46
N VAL A 379 -9.54 -7.55 3.63
CA VAL A 379 -10.07 -7.49 2.27
C VAL A 379 -8.99 -7.84 1.26
N ARG A 380 -9.30 -8.79 0.38
CA ARG A 380 -8.48 -9.13 -0.79
C ARG A 380 -9.21 -8.72 -2.08
N ILE A 381 -8.48 -8.05 -2.97
CA ILE A 381 -8.95 -7.62 -4.30
C ILE A 381 -8.19 -8.37 -5.39
N LYS A 382 -8.91 -8.81 -6.41
CA LYS A 382 -8.33 -9.52 -7.56
C LYS A 382 -7.41 -8.58 -8.35
N ALA A 383 -6.38 -9.16 -8.96
CA ALA A 383 -5.35 -8.42 -9.69
C ALA A 383 -5.90 -7.55 -10.83
N ASP A 384 -6.85 -8.08 -11.61
CA ASP A 384 -7.53 -7.36 -12.68
C ASP A 384 -8.26 -6.11 -12.18
N LEU A 385 -9.04 -6.23 -11.10
CA LEU A 385 -9.74 -5.10 -10.50
C LEU A 385 -8.78 -4.09 -9.85
N ARG A 386 -7.67 -4.56 -9.26
CA ARG A 386 -6.62 -3.70 -8.70
C ARG A 386 -5.93 -2.86 -9.78
N MET A 387 -5.80 -3.43 -10.98
CA MET A 387 -5.11 -2.84 -12.13
C MET A 387 -6.07 -2.12 -13.09
N ALA A 388 -7.36 -2.03 -12.78
CA ALA A 388 -8.37 -1.49 -13.69
C ALA A 388 -8.19 0.00 -14.00
N ARG A 389 -7.63 0.80 -13.06
CA ARG A 389 -7.42 2.25 -13.16
C ARG A 389 -8.66 3.06 -13.57
N GLU A 390 -9.84 2.49 -13.36
CA GLU A 390 -11.12 3.10 -13.65
C GLU A 390 -11.84 3.34 -12.33
N TYR A 391 -12.16 4.61 -12.04
CA TYR A 391 -12.76 4.99 -10.76
C TYR A 391 -14.02 4.19 -10.44
N LYS A 392 -14.95 4.03 -11.39
CA LYS A 392 -16.22 3.35 -11.12
C LYS A 392 -16.03 1.87 -10.82
N SER A 393 -15.13 1.17 -11.51
CA SER A 393 -14.74 -0.20 -11.17
C SER A 393 -14.10 -0.30 -9.78
N ILE A 394 -13.17 0.59 -9.44
CA ILE A 394 -12.52 0.65 -8.12
C ILE A 394 -13.55 0.93 -7.02
N ARG A 395 -14.40 1.95 -7.20
CA ARG A 395 -15.46 2.33 -6.27
C ARG A 395 -16.42 1.18 -6.02
N ASN A 396 -16.93 0.54 -7.07
CA ASN A 396 -17.85 -0.59 -6.95
C ASN A 396 -17.19 -1.77 -6.21
N THR A 397 -15.90 -2.02 -6.47
CA THR A 397 -15.13 -3.03 -5.76
C THR A 397 -15.02 -2.68 -4.27
N LEU A 398 -14.65 -1.45 -3.91
CA LEU A 398 -14.58 -1.01 -2.51
C LEU A 398 -15.94 -1.13 -1.80
N PHE A 399 -17.01 -0.71 -2.45
CA PHE A 399 -18.37 -0.79 -1.90
C PHE A 399 -18.80 -2.24 -1.64
N SER A 400 -18.49 -3.14 -2.57
CA SER A 400 -18.77 -4.57 -2.43
C SER A 400 -18.02 -5.23 -1.25
N LYS A 401 -16.94 -4.62 -0.77
CA LYS A 401 -16.08 -5.14 0.29
C LYS A 401 -16.33 -4.49 1.64
N PHE A 402 -16.65 -3.21 1.67
CA PHE A 402 -16.72 -2.41 2.89
C PHE A 402 -18.11 -1.90 3.23
N VAL A 403 -19.10 -2.02 2.34
CA VAL A 403 -20.44 -1.44 2.56
C VAL A 403 -21.50 -2.52 2.50
N LYS A 404 -21.64 -3.20 1.35
CA LYS A 404 -22.64 -4.24 1.19
C LYS A 404 -22.33 -5.20 0.04
N VAL A 405 -22.82 -6.42 0.14
CA VAL A 405 -22.73 -7.42 -0.93
C VAL A 405 -24.10 -8.04 -1.20
N ARG A 406 -24.42 -8.25 -2.48
CA ARG A 406 -25.60 -9.01 -2.88
C ARG A 406 -25.28 -10.49 -2.88
N GLN A 407 -25.99 -11.27 -2.07
CA GLN A 407 -25.86 -12.71 -1.99
C GLN A 407 -26.51 -13.41 -3.20
N SER A 408 -26.15 -14.68 -3.42
CA SER A 408 -26.73 -15.53 -4.47
C SER A 408 -28.24 -15.73 -4.34
N ASN A 409 -28.79 -15.63 -3.13
CA ASN A 409 -30.22 -15.66 -2.84
C ASN A 409 -30.95 -14.32 -3.10
N GLY A 410 -30.25 -13.32 -3.64
CA GLY A 410 -30.78 -12.00 -3.96
C GLY A 410 -30.82 -11.01 -2.78
N LYS A 411 -30.55 -11.44 -1.54
CA LYS A 411 -30.51 -10.56 -0.36
C LYS A 411 -29.23 -9.74 -0.30
N GLU A 412 -29.32 -8.51 0.19
CA GLU A 412 -28.14 -7.71 0.52
C GLU A 412 -27.66 -8.02 1.94
N SER A 413 -26.37 -8.27 2.09
CA SER A 413 -25.68 -8.33 3.38
C SER A 413 -24.92 -7.04 3.62
N LYS A 414 -25.16 -6.43 4.78
CA LYS A 414 -24.39 -5.29 5.28
C LYS A 414 -22.98 -5.75 5.65
N LEU A 415 -21.98 -4.94 5.32
CA LEU A 415 -20.58 -5.18 5.60
C LEU A 415 -19.96 -3.91 6.19
N GLY A 416 -18.94 -4.04 7.03
CA GLY A 416 -18.01 -2.94 7.30
C GLY A 416 -18.73 -1.68 7.82
N VAL A 417 -18.75 -0.66 6.97
CA VAL A 417 -19.41 0.63 7.19
C VAL A 417 -20.90 0.50 7.54
N SER A 418 -21.65 -0.37 6.85
CA SER A 418 -23.08 -0.54 7.14
C SER A 418 -23.33 -1.28 8.46
N GLN A 419 -22.46 -2.21 8.85
CA GLN A 419 -22.53 -2.88 10.16
C GLN A 419 -22.17 -1.91 11.29
N LEU A 420 -21.16 -1.06 11.09
CA LEU A 420 -20.82 0.02 12.01
C LEU A 420 -22.01 0.97 12.21
N ALA A 421 -22.66 1.40 11.13
CA ALA A 421 -23.82 2.29 11.21
C ALA A 421 -24.96 1.69 12.05
N ASP A 422 -25.28 0.41 11.84
CA ASP A 422 -26.32 -0.29 12.62
C ASP A 422 -25.96 -0.36 14.11
N ASN A 423 -24.71 -0.66 14.45
CA ASN A 423 -24.29 -0.75 15.85
C ASN A 423 -24.22 0.63 16.52
N VAL A 424 -23.79 1.67 15.81
CA VAL A 424 -23.86 3.04 16.31
C VAL A 424 -25.31 3.44 16.60
N GLN A 425 -26.25 3.08 15.71
CA GLN A 425 -27.67 3.34 15.92
C GLN A 425 -28.20 2.65 17.19
N ARG A 426 -27.91 1.36 17.36
CA ARG A 426 -28.29 0.59 18.56
C ARG A 426 -27.76 1.23 19.84
N ILE A 427 -26.53 1.75 19.83
CA ILE A 427 -25.94 2.46 20.97
C ILE A 427 -26.67 3.78 21.23
N LEU A 428 -26.90 4.61 20.21
CA LEU A 428 -27.65 5.86 20.37
C LEU A 428 -29.04 5.65 20.96
N GLN A 429 -29.70 4.56 20.56
CA GLN A 429 -31.05 4.20 21.01
C GLN A 429 -31.09 3.44 22.34
N LYS A 430 -29.95 3.18 23.00
CA LYS A 430 -29.85 2.33 24.21
C LYS A 430 -30.33 0.88 24.01
N GLU A 431 -30.36 0.44 22.77
CA GLU A 431 -30.75 -0.92 22.35
C GLU A 431 -29.55 -1.87 22.26
N PHE A 432 -28.32 -1.37 22.35
CA PHE A 432 -27.13 -2.20 22.46
C PHE A 432 -27.14 -2.98 23.79
N PRO A 433 -27.24 -4.32 23.78
CA PRO A 433 -27.56 -5.08 24.99
C PRO A 433 -26.38 -5.28 25.93
N PHE A 434 -25.15 -5.17 25.44
CA PHE A 434 -23.93 -5.53 26.18
C PHE A 434 -23.42 -4.41 27.09
N ASP A 435 -23.80 -3.15 26.82
CA ASP A 435 -23.43 -2.01 27.64
C ASP A 435 -24.49 -0.90 27.54
N LYS A 436 -24.97 -0.47 28.71
CA LYS A 436 -25.96 0.61 28.85
C LYS A 436 -25.52 1.68 29.83
N ASP A 437 -24.35 1.54 30.46
CA ASP A 437 -23.89 2.38 31.57
C ASP A 437 -23.10 3.61 31.06
N TYR A 438 -23.79 4.45 30.29
CA TYR A 438 -23.26 5.73 29.79
C TYR A 438 -24.35 6.80 29.75
N ASN A 439 -23.95 8.07 29.83
CA ASN A 439 -24.91 9.17 29.72
C ASN A 439 -25.16 9.53 28.25
N SER A 440 -26.37 9.26 27.73
CA SER A 440 -26.75 9.54 26.33
C SER A 440 -26.59 11.01 25.93
N ASN A 441 -26.64 11.96 26.88
CA ASN A 441 -26.51 13.39 26.60
C ASN A 441 -25.05 13.88 26.57
N ARG A 442 -24.09 13.02 26.95
CA ARG A 442 -22.66 13.35 27.03
C ARG A 442 -21.77 12.37 26.26
N VAL A 443 -22.37 11.38 25.61
CA VAL A 443 -21.64 10.32 24.89
C VAL A 443 -21.02 10.86 23.61
N THR A 444 -19.83 10.36 23.27
CA THR A 444 -19.23 10.51 21.94
C THR A 444 -18.90 9.13 21.41
N ILE A 445 -19.47 8.78 20.26
CA ILE A 445 -19.30 7.49 19.61
C ILE A 445 -18.33 7.65 18.45
N TYR A 446 -17.30 6.82 18.41
CA TYR A 446 -16.25 6.79 17.40
C TYR A 446 -16.40 5.52 16.56
N PRO A 447 -17.02 5.60 15.37
CA PRO A 447 -17.07 4.49 14.42
C PRO A 447 -15.71 4.31 13.74
N ILE A 448 -15.15 3.11 13.82
CA ILE A 448 -13.80 2.81 13.35
C ILE A 448 -13.82 1.55 12.48
N LEU A 449 -13.40 1.69 11.22
CA LEU A 449 -13.16 0.56 10.33
C LEU A 449 -11.67 0.22 10.38
N VAL A 450 -11.36 -0.98 10.85
CA VAL A 450 -10.00 -1.51 10.92
C VAL A 450 -9.72 -2.37 9.69
N ILE A 451 -8.68 -2.04 8.93
CA ILE A 451 -8.31 -2.73 7.69
C ILE A 451 -6.98 -3.48 7.86
N ALA A 452 -6.88 -4.71 7.36
CA ALA A 452 -5.64 -5.49 7.46
C ALA A 452 -4.58 -5.05 6.43
N ASP A 453 -5.00 -4.77 5.18
CA ASP A 453 -4.11 -4.41 4.08
C ASP A 453 -3.87 -2.90 4.01
N SER A 454 -2.60 -2.50 4.07
CA SER A 454 -2.17 -1.10 3.93
C SER A 454 -2.54 -0.47 2.58
N GLN A 455 -2.88 -1.25 1.54
CA GLN A 455 -3.39 -0.69 0.29
C GLN A 455 -4.59 0.24 0.53
N PHE A 456 -5.42 -0.07 1.53
CA PHE A 456 -6.61 0.72 1.83
C PHE A 456 -6.34 1.97 2.68
N ASN A 457 -5.07 2.27 3.01
CA ASN A 457 -4.64 3.57 3.52
C ASN A 457 -4.51 4.63 2.43
N GLN A 458 -4.75 4.30 1.16
CA GLN A 458 -4.67 5.29 0.11
C GLN A 458 -5.55 6.51 0.37
N HIS A 459 -4.99 7.68 0.08
CA HIS A 459 -5.70 8.95 0.14
C HIS A 459 -6.98 8.91 -0.69
N GLY A 460 -8.07 9.41 -0.11
CA GLY A 460 -9.41 9.37 -0.72
C GLY A 460 -10.30 8.23 -0.23
N ILE A 461 -9.74 7.08 0.19
CA ILE A 461 -10.58 5.94 0.66
C ILE A 461 -11.36 6.31 1.93
N ASN A 462 -10.71 6.95 2.91
CA ASN A 462 -11.40 7.39 4.13
C ASN A 462 -12.50 8.41 3.82
N SER A 463 -12.27 9.33 2.88
CA SER A 463 -13.29 10.29 2.42
C SER A 463 -14.49 9.58 1.79
N LEU A 464 -14.22 8.63 0.89
CA LEU A 464 -15.24 7.86 0.20
C LEU A 464 -16.13 7.09 1.18
N LEU A 465 -15.52 6.34 2.10
CA LEU A 465 -16.25 5.52 3.07
C LEU A 465 -16.92 6.37 4.16
N ALA A 466 -16.34 7.50 4.56
CA ALA A 466 -16.98 8.43 5.49
C ALA A 466 -18.19 9.15 4.88
N ARG A 467 -18.16 9.45 3.58
CA ARG A 467 -19.35 9.94 2.85
C ARG A 467 -20.46 8.91 2.88
N GLU A 468 -20.17 7.66 2.51
CA GLU A 468 -21.15 6.58 2.57
C GLU A 468 -21.71 6.36 3.99
N PHE A 469 -20.84 6.39 5.01
CA PHE A 469 -21.28 6.29 6.40
C PHE A 469 -22.26 7.42 6.77
N ARG A 470 -21.98 8.66 6.40
CA ARG A 470 -22.89 9.80 6.65
C ARG A 470 -24.22 9.65 5.93
N ASP A 471 -24.20 9.17 4.69
CA ASP A 471 -25.42 8.97 3.92
C ASP A 471 -26.33 7.92 4.59
N ILE A 472 -25.75 6.83 5.11
CA ILE A 472 -26.48 5.80 5.88
C ILE A 472 -27.00 6.36 7.21
N THR A 473 -26.19 7.19 7.88
CA THR A 473 -26.43 7.65 9.26
C THR A 473 -27.10 9.02 9.34
N ASN A 474 -27.54 9.58 8.22
CA ASN A 474 -28.16 10.91 8.15
C ASN A 474 -29.16 11.06 9.31
N ASN A 475 -28.88 12.01 10.21
CA ASN A 475 -29.57 12.30 11.49
C ASN A 475 -29.00 11.72 12.81
N PHE A 476 -27.84 11.04 12.83
CA PHE A 476 -27.26 10.56 14.11
C PHE A 476 -26.77 11.68 15.05
N GLY A 477 -26.65 12.92 14.54
CA GLY A 477 -26.41 14.12 15.33
C GLY A 477 -24.97 14.27 15.83
N LYS A 478 -24.75 15.26 16.70
CA LYS A 478 -23.42 15.70 17.17
C LYS A 478 -22.66 14.70 18.08
N TYR A 479 -23.29 13.60 18.46
CA TYR A 479 -22.71 12.61 19.38
C TYR A 479 -21.89 11.54 18.66
N VAL A 480 -21.94 11.50 17.32
CA VAL A 480 -21.18 10.53 16.52
C VAL A 480 -20.07 11.28 15.77
N SER A 481 -18.83 10.79 15.93
CA SER A 481 -17.69 11.25 15.14
C SER A 481 -17.80 10.74 13.71
N GLU A 482 -17.16 11.45 12.77
CA GLU A 482 -16.91 10.93 11.42
C GLU A 482 -16.21 9.56 11.46
N LEU A 483 -16.52 8.71 10.47
CA LEU A 483 -15.89 7.41 10.29
C LEU A 483 -14.37 7.57 10.18
N THR A 484 -13.64 6.73 10.90
CA THR A 484 -12.18 6.66 10.82
C THR A 484 -11.75 5.30 10.30
N VAL A 485 -11.08 5.27 9.15
CA VAL A 485 -10.41 4.07 8.64
C VAL A 485 -8.99 4.03 9.21
N ILE A 486 -8.64 2.92 9.87
CA ILE A 486 -7.32 2.70 10.48
C ILE A 486 -6.80 1.34 10.04
N ASP A 487 -5.55 1.25 9.60
CA ASP A 487 -4.98 -0.07 9.30
C ASP A 487 -4.33 -0.74 10.52
N MET A 488 -4.24 -2.07 10.46
CA MET A 488 -3.60 -2.90 11.47
C MET A 488 -2.14 -2.49 11.73
N ASN A 489 -1.38 -2.07 10.72
CA ASN A 489 0.01 -1.64 10.95
C ASN A 489 0.05 -0.37 11.81
N THR A 490 -0.87 0.57 11.62
CA THR A 490 -0.98 1.77 12.46
C THR A 490 -1.26 1.40 13.92
N LEU A 491 -2.19 0.48 14.19
CA LEU A 491 -2.46 0.01 15.56
C LEU A 491 -1.22 -0.65 16.19
N ILE A 492 -0.55 -1.52 15.44
CA ILE A 492 0.69 -2.18 15.88
C ILE A 492 1.76 -1.14 16.24
N LEU A 493 2.04 -0.22 15.33
CA LEU A 493 3.12 0.78 15.46
C LEU A 493 2.90 1.73 16.64
N PHE A 494 1.65 2.10 16.91
CA PHE A 494 1.32 3.05 17.96
C PHE A 494 0.84 2.42 19.27
N SER A 495 0.72 1.09 19.33
CA SER A 495 0.24 0.33 20.50
C SER A 495 0.90 0.74 21.81
N GLU A 496 2.25 0.80 21.90
CA GLU A 496 2.97 1.22 23.12
C GLU A 496 2.61 2.64 23.56
N LYS A 497 2.45 3.58 22.61
CA LYS A 497 2.15 4.98 22.95
C LYS A 497 0.69 5.18 23.35
N LEU A 498 -0.20 4.41 22.75
CA LEU A 498 -1.61 4.40 23.11
C LEU A 498 -1.81 3.76 24.49
N SER A 499 -1.15 2.63 24.76
CA SER A 499 -1.29 1.87 26.01
C SER A 499 -0.75 2.62 27.23
N ASN A 500 0.37 3.34 27.09
CA ASN A 500 0.93 4.16 28.19
C ASN A 500 0.33 5.58 28.27
N GLY A 501 -0.71 5.88 27.50
CA GLY A 501 -1.42 7.15 27.54
C GLY A 501 -0.65 8.35 26.96
N LYS A 502 0.53 8.15 26.34
CA LYS A 502 1.25 9.24 25.64
C LYS A 502 0.46 9.79 24.46
N ILE A 503 -0.37 8.95 23.86
CA ILE A 503 -1.37 9.35 22.87
C ILE A 503 -2.71 8.87 23.40
N ARG A 504 -3.65 9.80 23.59
CA ARG A 504 -5.04 9.44 23.90
C ARG A 504 -5.76 9.17 22.59
N PHE A 505 -6.36 7.98 22.45
CA PHE A 505 -6.94 7.52 21.19
C PHE A 505 -8.10 8.41 20.67
N ALA A 506 -8.99 8.86 21.57
CA ALA A 506 -10.02 9.84 21.19
C ALA A 506 -9.41 11.16 20.69
N ASP A 507 -8.35 11.65 21.36
CA ASP A 507 -7.72 12.92 21.01
C ASP A 507 -7.02 12.82 19.65
N SER A 508 -6.42 11.68 19.29
CA SER A 508 -5.80 11.50 17.96
C SER A 508 -6.84 11.46 16.84
N ILE A 509 -7.98 10.80 17.05
CA ILE A 509 -9.09 10.79 16.08
C ILE A 509 -9.70 12.18 15.94
N ASN A 510 -9.95 12.88 17.05
CA ASN A 510 -10.47 14.25 17.02
C ASN A 510 -9.53 15.20 16.28
N GLN A 511 -8.21 15.10 16.53
CA GLN A 511 -7.19 15.90 15.84
C GLN A 511 -7.15 15.61 14.35
N TYR A 512 -7.24 14.33 13.95
CA TYR A 512 -7.31 13.94 12.54
C TYR A 512 -8.52 14.59 11.83
N HIS A 513 -9.73 14.45 12.38
CA HIS A 513 -10.92 15.03 11.75
C HIS A 513 -10.92 16.56 11.78
N ASN A 514 -10.32 17.18 12.81
CA ASN A 514 -10.09 18.63 12.82
C ASN A 514 -9.11 19.05 11.72
N TYR A 515 -8.05 18.28 11.47
CA TYR A 515 -7.10 18.51 10.38
C TYR A 515 -7.82 18.49 9.03
N LEU A 516 -8.61 17.45 8.74
CA LEU A 516 -9.37 17.37 7.48
C LEU A 516 -10.34 18.55 7.30
N ARG A 517 -11.06 18.94 8.37
CA ARG A 517 -11.96 20.11 8.35
C ARG A 517 -11.23 21.43 8.12
N HIS A 518 -10.06 21.59 8.72
CA HIS A 518 -9.23 22.79 8.55
C HIS A 518 -8.83 22.96 7.08
N TYR A 519 -8.30 21.91 6.46
CA TYR A 519 -7.88 21.97 5.06
C TYR A 519 -9.04 22.05 4.07
N LYS A 520 -10.23 21.51 4.41
CA LYS A 520 -11.47 21.77 3.67
C LYS A 520 -11.80 23.27 3.57
N SER A 521 -11.51 24.06 4.61
CA SER A 521 -11.80 25.51 4.62
C SER A 521 -10.78 26.38 3.90
N LEU A 522 -9.59 25.84 3.55
CA LEU A 522 -8.44 26.61 3.06
C LEU A 522 -8.15 26.46 1.56
N ILE A 523 -9.03 25.82 0.78
CA ILE A 523 -8.84 25.55 -0.66
C ILE A 523 -8.44 26.81 -1.45
N ARG A 524 -8.96 27.99 -1.05
CA ARG A 524 -8.66 29.27 -1.70
C ARG A 524 -7.24 29.82 -1.47
N LYS A 525 -6.48 29.33 -0.49
CA LYS A 525 -5.18 29.94 -0.08
C LYS A 525 -3.95 29.05 -0.31
N ASN A 526 -4.10 27.72 -0.29
CA ASN A 526 -2.95 26.80 -0.23
C ASN A 526 -2.67 26.03 -1.54
N GLY A 527 -3.41 26.31 -2.62
CA GLY A 527 -3.25 25.64 -3.91
C GLY A 527 -3.42 24.11 -3.81
N ILE A 528 -2.84 23.39 -4.78
CA ILE A 528 -2.99 21.92 -4.91
C ILE A 528 -2.41 21.13 -3.71
N ASN A 529 -1.47 21.70 -2.95
CA ASN A 529 -0.86 21.01 -1.81
C ASN A 529 -1.84 20.88 -0.64
N GLY A 530 -2.61 21.93 -0.33
CA GLY A 530 -3.66 21.88 0.68
C GLY A 530 -4.82 20.94 0.31
N LEU A 531 -4.91 20.53 -0.97
CA LEU A 531 -5.90 19.60 -1.47
C LEU A 531 -5.57 18.15 -1.06
N PHE A 532 -4.29 17.74 -1.14
CA PHE A 532 -3.88 16.39 -0.72
C PHE A 532 -4.04 16.17 0.80
N ASP A 533 -3.74 17.19 1.61
CA ASP A 533 -3.89 17.14 3.07
C ASP A 533 -5.33 16.87 3.52
N ARG A 534 -6.31 17.22 2.69
CA ARG A 534 -7.73 16.94 2.94
C ARG A 534 -8.10 15.47 2.79
N PHE A 535 -7.35 14.72 1.99
CA PHE A 535 -7.59 13.30 1.72
C PHE A 535 -6.56 12.41 2.40
N ILE A 536 -5.71 12.98 3.26
CA ILE A 536 -4.69 12.23 3.99
C ILE A 536 -5.31 11.08 4.77
N SER A 537 -4.60 9.95 4.83
CA SER A 537 -5.04 8.79 5.59
C SER A 537 -4.80 9.02 7.09
N TYR A 538 -5.53 8.31 7.95
CA TYR A 538 -5.24 8.35 9.39
C TYR A 538 -3.83 7.87 9.70
N ALA A 539 -3.35 6.85 8.99
CA ALA A 539 -1.99 6.33 9.11
C ALA A 539 -0.94 7.41 8.82
N ASP A 540 -1.03 8.09 7.68
CA ASP A 540 -0.09 9.14 7.30
C ASP A 540 -0.19 10.36 8.23
N PHE A 541 -1.40 10.74 8.65
CA PHE A 541 -1.60 11.79 9.66
C PHE A 541 -0.88 11.47 10.97
N MET A 542 -1.07 10.26 11.50
CA MET A 542 -0.43 9.80 12.74
C MET A 542 1.10 9.82 12.62
N LEU A 543 1.63 9.46 11.46
CA LEU A 543 3.07 9.45 11.20
C LEU A 543 3.65 10.86 11.09
N GLN A 544 2.90 11.79 10.51
CA GLN A 544 3.30 13.20 10.48
C GLN A 544 3.33 13.81 11.89
N LEU A 545 2.32 13.52 12.71
CA LEU A 545 2.20 14.09 14.05
C LEU A 545 3.15 13.41 15.07
N TYR A 546 3.40 12.12 14.91
CA TYR A 546 4.16 11.32 15.87
C TYR A 546 5.32 10.52 15.21
N PRO A 547 6.28 11.18 14.55
CA PRO A 547 7.26 10.53 13.66
C PRO A 547 8.26 9.62 14.37
N LYS A 548 8.41 9.75 15.70
CA LYS A 548 9.35 8.93 16.50
C LYS A 548 8.67 7.66 17.00
N TYR A 549 9.01 6.51 16.43
CA TYR A 549 8.65 5.18 16.93
C TYR A 549 9.91 4.46 17.44
N LYS A 550 9.79 3.65 18.50
CA LYS A 550 10.94 2.95 19.11
C LYS A 550 11.31 1.68 18.34
N LEU A 551 11.73 1.85 17.09
CA LEU A 551 12.28 0.80 16.22
C LEU A 551 13.33 -0.08 16.94
N ARG A 552 14.19 0.54 17.76
CA ARG A 552 15.28 -0.17 18.44
C ARG A 552 14.81 -1.19 19.49
N LYS A 553 13.69 -0.92 20.19
CA LYS A 553 13.17 -1.84 21.21
C LYS A 553 12.58 -3.08 20.52
N LEU A 554 11.76 -2.87 19.49
CA LEU A 554 11.14 -3.95 18.73
C LEU A 554 12.17 -4.81 17.98
N LEU A 555 13.21 -4.19 17.40
CA LEU A 555 14.33 -4.93 16.84
C LEU A 555 15.10 -5.73 17.89
N ASN A 556 15.18 -5.25 19.13
CA ASN A 556 15.83 -6.00 20.21
C ASN A 556 14.97 -7.18 20.68
N GLU A 557 13.64 -7.03 20.73
CA GLU A 557 12.69 -8.11 21.01
C GLU A 557 12.73 -9.17 19.91
N PHE A 558 12.67 -8.77 18.64
CA PHE A 558 12.83 -9.68 17.50
C PHE A 558 14.20 -10.38 17.53
N ARG A 559 15.27 -9.64 17.88
CA ARG A 559 16.60 -10.23 18.06
C ARG A 559 16.64 -11.22 19.22
N ALA A 560 15.97 -10.94 20.33
CA ALA A 560 15.93 -11.84 21.47
C ALA A 560 15.12 -13.11 21.17
N GLU A 561 14.03 -13.01 20.41
CA GLU A 561 13.22 -14.15 19.99
C GLU A 561 13.92 -14.97 18.89
N PHE A 562 14.54 -14.33 17.91
CA PHE A 562 14.98 -15.00 16.66
C PHE A 562 16.49 -15.06 16.42
N LEU A 563 17.36 -14.45 17.25
CA LEU A 563 18.80 -14.71 17.14
C LEU A 563 19.14 -16.04 17.83
N PRO A 564 19.74 -17.01 17.11
CA PRO A 564 20.34 -18.15 17.80
C PRO A 564 21.50 -17.65 18.68
N ASN A 565 21.60 -18.16 19.92
CA ASN A 565 22.66 -17.83 20.89
C ASN A 565 24.10 -17.93 20.32
N ASN A 566 24.28 -18.68 19.23
CA ASN A 566 25.58 -18.87 18.56
C ASN A 566 25.92 -17.81 17.49
N ALA A 567 24.97 -17.00 17.03
CA ALA A 567 25.24 -15.92 16.07
C ALA A 567 26.00 -14.73 16.69
N LEU A 568 26.00 -14.61 18.03
CA LEU A 568 26.80 -13.64 18.77
C LEU A 568 28.31 -13.96 18.80
N LYS A 569 28.73 -15.14 18.31
CA LYS A 569 30.13 -15.60 18.38
C LYS A 569 30.94 -15.47 17.08
N ARG A 570 30.34 -15.03 15.98
CA ARG A 570 31.09 -14.75 14.74
C ARG A 570 30.99 -13.26 14.43
N LYS A 571 32.05 -12.55 14.84
CA LYS A 571 32.34 -11.15 14.53
C LYS A 571 32.57 -10.95 13.05
#